data_AF-A0AA87ZFI3-F1
#
_entry.id   AF-A0AA87ZFI3-F1
#
_cell.length_a   1.000
_cell.length_b   1.000
_cell.length_c   1.000
_cell.angle_alpha   90.00
_cell.angle_beta   90.00
_cell.angle_gamma   90.00
#
_symmetry.space_group_name_H-M   'P 1'
#
loop_
_entity.id
_entity.type
_entity.pdbx_description
1 polymer ?
#
loop_
_entity_poly.entity_id
_entity_poly.type
_entity_poly.pdbx_seq_one_letter_code
_entity_poly.pdbx_strand_id
1 'polypeptide(L)'
;MLLKQAQVKASTCSVCFIQSRAAHYPNSDEQGTDHGRCRYGSFGATINVGDVSAVSDLYRDGVGCGACYQVRCTNSAYCSDKGVSVVITDQGSGHSTDFIMSRRAFGRMAQTTDAAASLLSLGVVDIKYRRKVSCSYPSKNIAIKIDENSNFPHYLAFVIWYQQGKRDITAVQLCEILHVLFYIAVISLSGSVSSAYIFHSNAIGN
;
A
#
# COMPACT_ATOMS: atom_id res chain seq x y z
N MET A 1 -50.83 -13.11 9.65
CA MET A 1 -49.46 -13.52 9.28
C MET A 1 -48.66 -12.24 9.04
N LEU A 2 -48.05 -11.67 10.08
CA LEU A 2 -47.28 -10.42 10.00
C LEU A 2 -45.80 -10.80 9.91
N LEU A 3 -45.20 -10.58 8.73
CA LEU A 3 -43.79 -10.81 8.45
C LEU A 3 -42.95 -9.83 9.27
N LYS A 4 -42.25 -10.34 10.30
CA LYS A 4 -41.16 -9.61 10.94
C LYS A 4 -40.00 -9.51 9.95
N GLN A 5 -39.74 -8.31 9.44
CA GLN A 5 -38.51 -8.05 8.69
C GLN A 5 -37.34 -7.99 9.66
N ALA A 6 -36.44 -8.97 9.57
CA ALA A 6 -35.15 -8.93 10.24
C ALA A 6 -34.23 -7.98 9.47
N GLN A 7 -33.93 -6.81 10.04
CA GLN A 7 -32.87 -5.95 9.50
C GLN A 7 -31.51 -6.54 9.89
N VAL A 8 -30.87 -7.22 8.94
CA VAL A 8 -29.45 -7.58 9.05
C VAL A 8 -28.63 -6.32 8.83
N LYS A 9 -28.30 -5.62 9.91
CA LYS A 9 -27.35 -4.51 9.90
C LYS A 9 -25.95 -5.09 9.96
N ALA A 10 -25.35 -5.36 8.80
CA ALA A 10 -23.91 -5.64 8.72
C ALA A 10 -23.16 -4.36 9.13
N SER A 11 -22.82 -4.28 10.42
CA SER A 11 -21.90 -3.27 10.93
C SER A 11 -20.52 -3.54 10.35
N THR A 12 -20.15 -2.88 9.25
CA THR A 12 -18.76 -2.79 8.81
C THR A 12 -17.96 -2.07 9.89
N CYS A 13 -17.35 -2.83 10.79
CA CYS A 13 -16.52 -2.30 11.84
C CYS A 13 -15.20 -1.78 11.22
N SER A 14 -15.11 -0.47 11.03
CA SER A 14 -13.94 0.24 10.50
C SER A 14 -12.68 0.14 11.39
N VAL A 15 -12.75 -0.61 12.50
CA VAL A 15 -11.73 -0.73 13.54
C VAL A 15 -11.39 -2.20 13.85
N CYS A 16 -12.16 -3.15 13.32
CA CYS A 16 -12.02 -4.55 13.65
C CYS A 16 -10.89 -5.19 12.86
N PHE A 17 -10.33 -6.24 13.44
CA PHE A 17 -9.41 -7.12 12.75
C PHE A 17 -10.19 -8.02 11.78
N ILE A 18 -9.69 -8.12 10.55
CA ILE A 18 -10.21 -8.99 9.50
C ILE A 18 -9.28 -10.21 9.42
N GLN A 19 -9.84 -11.41 9.42
CA GLN A 19 -9.08 -12.65 9.26
C GLN A 19 -8.58 -12.80 7.82
N SER A 20 -7.38 -13.31 7.66
CA SER A 20 -6.72 -13.53 6.37
C SER A 20 -5.54 -14.49 6.57
N ARG A 21 -4.73 -14.68 5.54
CA ARG A 21 -3.51 -15.48 5.57
C ARG A 21 -2.37 -14.71 4.95
N ALA A 22 -1.19 -14.86 5.53
CA ALA A 22 0.04 -14.25 5.03
C ALA A 22 1.06 -15.31 4.68
N ALA A 23 1.83 -15.02 3.63
CA ALA A 23 3.11 -15.66 3.34
C ALA A 23 4.23 -14.63 3.42
N HIS A 24 5.46 -15.08 3.19
CA HIS A 24 6.58 -14.18 2.95
C HIS A 24 7.23 -14.45 1.58
N TYR A 25 7.87 -13.43 1.03
CA TYR A 25 8.66 -13.57 -0.18
C TYR A 25 9.82 -14.56 0.01
N PRO A 26 10.14 -15.39 -0.99
CA PRO A 26 11.26 -16.32 -0.91
C PRO A 26 12.63 -15.64 -1.03
N ASN A 27 12.73 -14.50 -1.72
CA ASN A 27 14.00 -13.84 -2.08
C ASN A 27 14.16 -12.44 -1.42
N SER A 28 13.76 -12.31 -0.15
CA SER A 28 13.49 -11.03 0.50
C SER A 28 13.91 -11.11 1.97
N ASP A 29 15.13 -11.56 2.21
CA ASP A 29 15.59 -11.98 3.53
C ASP A 29 15.57 -10.84 4.56
N GLU A 30 15.74 -9.58 4.12
CA GLU A 30 15.68 -8.41 5.00
C GLU A 30 14.61 -7.37 4.61
N GLN A 31 14.34 -7.21 3.33
CA GLN A 31 13.55 -6.11 2.77
C GLN A 31 12.63 -6.62 1.67
N GLY A 32 11.58 -5.86 1.32
CA GLY A 32 10.68 -6.26 0.22
C GLY A 32 11.34 -6.23 -1.15
N THR A 33 10.52 -6.33 -2.20
CA THR A 33 10.98 -6.30 -3.59
C THR A 33 11.17 -4.87 -4.08
N ASP A 34 12.18 -4.64 -4.92
CA ASP A 34 12.40 -3.40 -5.66
C ASP A 34 11.53 -3.28 -6.93
N HIS A 35 10.95 -4.38 -7.40
CA HIS A 35 10.11 -4.45 -8.61
C HIS A 35 8.60 -4.52 -8.33
N GLY A 36 8.12 -3.88 -7.27
CA GLY A 36 6.69 -3.90 -6.92
C GLY A 36 5.80 -3.09 -7.87
N ARG A 37 4.53 -3.50 -8.01
CA ARG A 37 3.47 -2.80 -8.75
C ARG A 37 3.23 -1.38 -8.23
N CYS A 38 3.67 -1.03 -7.02
CA CYS A 38 3.63 0.36 -6.52
C CYS A 38 4.63 1.31 -7.18
N ARG A 39 5.53 0.83 -8.04
CA ARG A 39 6.48 1.65 -8.82
C ARG A 39 7.39 2.53 -7.95
N TYR A 40 7.62 2.11 -6.71
CA TYR A 40 8.55 2.76 -5.80
C TYR A 40 10.02 2.42 -6.12
N GLY A 41 10.28 1.38 -6.91
CA GLY A 41 11.66 0.91 -7.16
C GLY A 41 12.30 0.40 -5.86
N SER A 42 13.61 0.59 -5.72
CA SER A 42 14.36 0.25 -4.50
C SER A 42 13.85 0.95 -3.23
N PHE A 43 13.19 2.11 -3.36
CA PHE A 43 12.53 2.75 -2.23
C PHE A 43 11.38 1.91 -1.66
N GLY A 44 10.68 1.15 -2.51
CA GLY A 44 9.61 0.25 -2.09
C GLY A 44 10.09 -0.92 -1.24
N ALA A 45 11.33 -1.35 -1.43
CA ALA A 45 11.95 -2.39 -0.60
C ALA A 45 12.34 -1.86 0.80
N THR A 46 12.74 -0.60 0.90
CA THR A 46 13.35 0.01 2.10
C THR A 46 12.38 0.83 2.95
N ILE A 47 11.26 1.28 2.39
CA ILE A 47 10.27 2.09 3.13
C ILE A 47 9.82 1.36 4.39
N ASN A 48 9.62 2.12 5.48
CA ASN A 48 9.26 1.55 6.79
C ASN A 48 10.28 0.51 7.28
N VAL A 49 11.57 0.72 7.00
CA VAL A 49 12.68 -0.17 7.42
C VAL A 49 12.51 -1.59 6.86
N GLY A 50 11.93 -1.69 5.67
CA GLY A 50 11.66 -2.95 4.99
C GLY A 50 10.46 -3.73 5.52
N ASP A 51 9.67 -3.16 6.45
CA ASP A 51 8.39 -3.74 6.85
C ASP A 51 7.32 -3.43 5.79
N VAL A 52 7.31 -4.24 4.72
CA VAL A 52 6.48 -4.03 3.53
C VAL A 52 5.76 -5.30 3.10
N SER A 53 4.74 -5.16 2.25
CA SER A 53 3.94 -6.28 1.77
C SER A 53 3.39 -6.04 0.36
N ALA A 54 3.32 -7.11 -0.44
CA ALA A 54 2.30 -7.24 -1.48
C ALA A 54 0.95 -7.57 -0.86
N VAL A 55 -0.12 -7.17 -1.52
CA VAL A 55 -1.50 -7.56 -1.17
C VAL A 55 -2.33 -7.96 -2.38
N SER A 56 -3.37 -8.76 -2.15
CA SER A 56 -4.40 -9.05 -3.15
C SER A 56 -5.37 -7.87 -3.26
N ASP A 57 -6.57 -8.00 -2.71
CA ASP A 57 -7.70 -7.10 -2.98
C ASP A 57 -7.51 -5.70 -2.39
N LEU A 58 -6.61 -5.58 -1.39
CA LEU A 58 -6.27 -4.31 -0.77
C LEU A 58 -5.43 -3.40 -1.68
N TYR A 59 -4.86 -3.93 -2.77
CA TYR A 59 -4.13 -3.15 -3.78
C TYR A 59 -5.05 -2.13 -4.45
N ARG A 60 -6.32 -2.49 -4.72
CA ARG A 60 -7.38 -1.61 -5.25
C ARG A 60 -6.90 -0.76 -6.43
N ASP A 61 -6.37 -1.42 -7.45
CA ASP A 61 -5.81 -0.78 -8.65
C ASP A 61 -4.82 0.35 -8.32
N GLY A 62 -3.98 0.14 -7.29
CA GLY A 62 -2.94 1.07 -6.85
C GLY A 62 -3.36 2.10 -5.81
N VAL A 63 -4.66 2.28 -5.53
CA VAL A 63 -5.15 3.15 -4.44
C VAL A 63 -4.64 2.67 -3.08
N GLY A 64 -4.34 1.38 -2.94
CA GLY A 64 -3.73 0.79 -1.75
C GLY A 64 -2.24 1.08 -1.56
N CYS A 65 -1.53 1.55 -2.58
CA CYS A 65 -0.09 1.79 -2.47
C CYS A 65 0.23 2.86 -1.44
N GLY A 66 1.26 2.61 -0.63
CA GLY A 66 1.64 3.49 0.46
C GLY A 66 0.72 3.41 1.69
N ALA A 67 -0.38 2.64 1.65
CA ALA A 67 -1.22 2.43 2.82
C ALA A 67 -0.54 1.53 3.85
N CYS A 68 -0.80 1.79 5.14
CA CYS A 68 -0.28 0.98 6.24
C CYS A 68 -1.34 0.06 6.84
N TYR A 69 -0.95 -1.17 7.14
CA TYR A 69 -1.77 -2.15 7.81
C TYR A 69 -1.05 -2.72 9.03
N GLN A 70 -1.79 -2.88 10.13
CA GLN A 70 -1.31 -3.69 11.24
C GLN A 70 -1.70 -5.13 10.98
N VAL A 71 -0.70 -6.00 10.97
CA VAL A 71 -0.87 -7.44 10.73
C VAL A 71 -0.40 -8.19 11.97
N ARG A 72 -1.20 -9.15 12.42
CA ARG A 72 -0.91 -10.01 13.58
C ARG A 72 -1.15 -11.45 13.18
N CYS A 73 -0.21 -12.35 13.43
CA CYS A 73 -0.50 -13.77 13.32
C CYS A 73 -1.36 -14.23 14.52
N THR A 74 -2.05 -15.35 14.38
CA THR A 74 -3.10 -15.79 15.33
C THR A 74 -2.66 -16.86 16.31
N ASN A 75 -1.58 -17.60 16.01
CA ASN A 75 -1.09 -18.69 16.86
C ASN A 75 -0.30 -18.15 18.06
N SER A 76 -0.89 -18.18 19.26
CA SER A 76 -0.27 -17.65 20.48
C SER A 76 1.04 -18.34 20.89
N ALA A 77 1.36 -19.53 20.37
CA ALA A 77 2.65 -20.16 20.60
C ALA A 77 3.82 -19.37 19.98
N TYR A 78 3.55 -18.63 18.90
CA TYR A 78 4.56 -17.89 18.16
C TYR A 78 4.31 -16.38 18.15
N CYS A 79 3.05 -15.96 18.15
CA CYS A 79 2.64 -14.62 17.75
C CYS A 79 2.66 -13.62 18.90
N SER A 80 3.18 -12.43 18.62
CA SER A 80 3.03 -11.26 19.48
C SER A 80 1.63 -10.66 19.31
N ASP A 81 1.03 -10.23 20.42
CA ASP A 81 -0.22 -9.46 20.40
C ASP A 81 -0.09 -8.12 19.69
N LYS A 82 1.12 -7.55 19.58
CA LYS A 82 1.33 -6.27 18.89
C LYS A 82 1.30 -6.45 17.37
N GLY A 83 1.87 -7.54 16.87
CA GLY A 83 2.16 -7.75 15.46
C GLY A 83 3.07 -6.68 14.87
N VAL A 84 2.97 -6.49 13.55
CA VAL A 84 3.81 -5.57 12.77
C VAL A 84 2.95 -4.57 12.00
N SER A 85 3.50 -3.39 11.71
CA SER A 85 2.90 -2.43 10.77
C SER A 85 3.64 -2.54 9.45
N VAL A 86 2.94 -2.89 8.38
CA VAL A 86 3.51 -2.98 7.03
C VAL A 86 2.98 -1.90 6.11
N VAL A 87 3.81 -1.50 5.15
CA VAL A 87 3.41 -0.62 4.04
C VAL A 87 3.13 -1.46 2.80
N ILE A 88 2.06 -1.14 2.07
CA ILE A 88 1.76 -1.77 0.79
C ILE A 88 2.65 -1.18 -0.30
N THR A 89 3.47 -2.03 -0.92
CA THR A 89 4.42 -1.64 -1.96
C THR A 89 4.32 -2.49 -3.24
N ASP A 90 3.44 -3.49 -3.24
CA ASP A 90 3.24 -4.37 -4.37
C ASP A 90 1.82 -4.97 -4.38
N GLN A 91 1.46 -5.62 -5.48
CA GLN A 91 0.28 -6.44 -5.64
C GLN A 91 0.71 -7.91 -5.77
N GLY A 92 0.11 -8.79 -4.99
CA GLY A 92 0.40 -10.21 -5.09
C GLY A 92 -0.49 -11.04 -4.19
N SER A 93 -0.76 -12.26 -4.63
CA SER A 93 -1.49 -13.28 -3.90
C SER A 93 -0.80 -14.63 -4.06
N GLY A 94 -0.92 -15.47 -3.05
CA GLY A 94 -0.41 -16.84 -3.04
C GLY A 94 -1.55 -17.85 -2.92
N HIS A 95 -1.26 -19.08 -2.49
CA HIS A 95 -2.25 -20.14 -2.23
C HIS A 95 -3.24 -19.75 -1.12
N SER A 96 -4.21 -18.90 -1.46
CA SER A 96 -5.17 -18.27 -0.54
C SER A 96 -4.50 -17.40 0.53
N THR A 97 -3.54 -16.55 0.13
CA THR A 97 -2.92 -15.54 1.01
C THR A 97 -3.14 -14.14 0.44
N ASP A 98 -3.68 -13.24 1.27
CA ASP A 98 -3.94 -11.86 0.86
C ASP A 98 -2.74 -10.95 1.11
N PHE A 99 -1.74 -11.42 1.86
CA PHE A 99 -0.51 -10.70 2.17
C PHE A 99 0.71 -11.56 1.80
N ILE A 100 1.66 -10.98 1.08
CA ILE A 100 3.01 -11.53 0.89
C ILE A 100 3.99 -10.50 1.45
N MET A 101 4.49 -10.78 2.65
CA MET A 101 5.28 -9.83 3.43
C MET A 101 6.78 -10.00 3.16
N SER A 102 7.58 -8.98 3.44
CA SER A 102 9.02 -9.19 3.57
C SER A 102 9.30 -10.20 4.69
N ARG A 103 10.38 -10.99 4.57
CA ARG A 103 10.75 -12.00 5.57
C ARG A 103 10.92 -11.38 6.97
N ARG A 104 11.50 -10.18 7.01
CA ARG A 104 11.62 -9.33 8.20
C ARG A 104 10.27 -8.98 8.82
N ALA A 105 9.32 -8.44 8.04
CA ALA A 105 8.01 -8.09 8.55
C ALA A 105 7.27 -9.32 9.08
N PHE A 106 7.36 -10.43 8.35
CA PHE A 106 6.73 -11.68 8.71
C PHE A 106 7.25 -12.22 10.05
N GLY A 107 8.58 -12.31 10.19
CA GLY A 107 9.21 -12.73 11.45
C GLY A 107 8.91 -11.80 12.63
N ARG A 108 8.75 -10.49 12.39
CA ARG A 108 8.39 -9.50 13.42
C ARG A 108 6.96 -9.62 13.95
N MET A 109 6.12 -10.47 13.37
CA MET A 109 4.85 -10.85 13.98
C MET A 109 5.06 -11.73 15.22
N ALA A 110 6.21 -12.39 15.36
CA ALA A 110 6.49 -13.29 16.46
C ALA A 110 6.88 -12.58 17.76
N GLN A 111 6.74 -13.29 18.88
CA GLN A 111 7.06 -12.79 20.22
C GLN A 111 8.56 -12.82 20.54
N THR A 112 9.30 -13.77 19.97
CA THR A 112 10.75 -13.95 20.17
C THR A 112 11.43 -14.27 18.83
N THR A 113 12.76 -14.21 18.80
CA THR A 113 13.56 -14.59 17.63
C THR A 113 13.38 -16.06 17.25
N ASP A 114 13.29 -16.96 18.24
CA ASP A 114 13.12 -18.40 18.01
C ASP A 114 11.71 -18.70 17.48
N ALA A 115 10.71 -17.99 18.01
CA ALA A 115 9.35 -18.03 17.47
C ALA A 115 9.28 -17.44 16.07
N ALA A 116 10.09 -16.43 15.73
CA ALA A 116 10.17 -15.87 14.38
C ALA A 116 10.74 -16.90 13.39
N ALA A 117 11.80 -17.63 13.77
CA ALA A 117 12.35 -18.71 12.96
C ALA A 117 11.31 -19.84 12.73
N SER A 118 10.57 -20.19 13.78
CA SER A 118 9.47 -21.16 13.71
C SER A 118 8.32 -20.67 12.83
N LEU A 119 7.94 -19.39 12.93
CA LEU A 119 6.90 -18.79 12.12
C LEU A 119 7.29 -18.82 10.64
N LEU A 120 8.54 -18.46 10.33
CA LEU A 120 9.09 -18.48 8.97
C LEU A 120 9.11 -19.88 8.37
N SER A 121 9.40 -20.92 9.15
CA SER A 121 9.41 -22.30 8.62
C SER A 121 8.02 -22.84 8.29
N LEU A 122 6.95 -22.27 8.86
CA LEU A 122 5.57 -22.60 8.46
C LEU A 122 5.23 -22.10 7.04
N GLY A 123 5.92 -21.07 6.56
CA GLY A 123 5.74 -20.46 5.24
C GLY A 123 4.46 -19.64 5.08
N VAL A 124 3.30 -20.24 5.41
CA VAL A 124 1.98 -19.59 5.38
C VAL A 124 1.33 -19.68 6.75
N VAL A 125 0.84 -18.55 7.26
CA VAL A 125 0.21 -18.47 8.59
C VAL A 125 -1.10 -17.70 8.54
N ASP A 126 -2.02 -18.09 9.42
CA ASP A 126 -3.25 -17.33 9.65
C ASP A 126 -2.92 -16.01 10.35
N ILE A 127 -3.52 -14.94 9.84
CA ILE A 127 -3.35 -13.60 10.33
C ILE A 127 -4.69 -12.92 10.57
N LYS A 128 -4.60 -11.82 11.29
CA LYS A 128 -5.65 -10.83 11.39
C LYS A 128 -5.04 -9.46 11.11
N TYR A 129 -5.67 -8.68 10.24
CA TYR A 129 -5.16 -7.36 9.85
C TYR A 129 -6.19 -6.25 10.07
N ARG A 130 -5.71 -5.00 10.15
CA ARG A 130 -6.57 -3.80 10.12
C ARG A 130 -5.85 -2.59 9.54
N ARG A 131 -6.62 -1.68 8.93
CA ARG A 131 -6.12 -0.49 8.22
C ARG A 131 -5.83 0.73 9.12
N LYS A 132 -6.28 0.74 10.38
CA LYS A 132 -6.32 1.97 11.21
C LYS A 132 -4.95 2.42 11.80
N VAL A 133 -3.84 1.87 11.32
CA VAL A 133 -2.49 2.37 11.69
C VAL A 133 -2.10 3.50 10.76
N SER A 134 -1.67 4.62 11.34
CA SER A 134 -1.14 5.71 10.52
C SER A 134 0.22 5.29 9.99
N CYS A 135 0.45 5.48 8.69
CA CYS A 135 1.83 5.59 8.23
C CYS A 135 2.46 6.80 8.91
N SER A 136 3.68 6.63 9.41
CA SER A 136 4.43 7.66 10.13
C SER A 136 5.87 7.62 9.65
N TYR A 137 6.32 8.71 9.06
CA TYR A 137 7.68 8.87 8.57
C TYR A 137 8.29 10.12 9.23
N PRO A 138 8.85 10.00 10.45
CA PRO A 138 9.40 11.14 11.17
C PRO A 138 10.41 11.91 10.33
N SER A 139 10.29 13.24 10.35
CA SER A 139 11.17 14.15 9.60
C SER A 139 11.12 13.98 8.07
N LYS A 140 10.07 13.34 7.53
CA LYS A 140 9.82 13.25 6.08
C LYS A 140 8.51 13.98 5.74
N ASN A 141 8.57 14.74 4.66
CA ASN A 141 7.38 15.30 4.02
C ASN A 141 6.93 14.37 2.90
N ILE A 142 5.66 14.51 2.50
CA ILE A 142 5.18 13.91 1.24
C ILE A 142 6.08 14.42 0.12
N ALA A 143 6.54 13.50 -0.73
CA ALA A 143 7.37 13.81 -1.88
C ALA A 143 6.74 13.27 -3.16
N ILE A 144 6.98 13.97 -4.26
CA ILE A 144 6.57 13.55 -5.60
C ILE A 144 7.84 13.11 -6.32
N LYS A 145 7.93 11.83 -6.67
CA LYS A 145 9.01 11.32 -7.54
C LYS A 145 8.46 11.20 -8.96
N ILE A 146 9.15 11.83 -9.90
CA ILE A 146 8.86 11.67 -11.32
C ILE A 146 9.21 10.23 -11.73
N ASP A 147 8.25 9.55 -12.35
CA ASP A 147 8.42 8.20 -12.87
C ASP A 147 9.34 8.23 -14.10
N GLU A 148 10.16 7.21 -14.27
CA GLU A 148 11.13 7.13 -15.38
C GLU A 148 10.46 7.05 -16.75
N ASN A 149 9.17 6.65 -16.81
CA ASN A 149 8.38 6.65 -18.04
C ASN A 149 7.72 8.01 -18.33
N SER A 150 7.91 9.01 -17.47
CA SER A 150 7.51 10.39 -17.76
C SER A 150 8.27 10.89 -18.99
N ASN A 151 7.58 11.56 -19.91
CA ASN A 151 8.16 12.04 -21.16
C ASN A 151 7.76 13.49 -21.41
N PHE A 152 8.70 14.40 -21.19
CA PHE A 152 8.51 15.82 -21.45
C PHE A 152 8.52 16.11 -22.96
N PRO A 153 7.60 16.95 -23.50
CA PRO A 153 6.65 17.80 -22.76
C PRO A 153 5.23 17.23 -22.63
N HIS A 154 4.95 16.02 -23.12
CA HIS A 154 3.58 15.58 -23.37
C HIS A 154 2.98 14.70 -22.25
N TYR A 155 3.82 14.07 -21.44
CA TYR A 155 3.40 13.08 -20.47
C TYR A 155 4.14 13.24 -19.15
N LEU A 156 3.39 13.50 -18.09
CA LEU A 156 3.90 13.54 -16.72
C LEU A 156 3.40 12.32 -15.97
N ALA A 157 4.32 11.48 -15.51
CA ALA A 157 4.01 10.38 -14.60
C ALA A 157 4.79 10.56 -13.31
N PHE A 158 4.14 10.29 -12.17
CA PHE A 158 4.78 10.40 -10.88
C PHE A 158 4.18 9.42 -9.86
N VAL A 159 4.96 9.17 -8.82
CA VAL A 159 4.55 8.40 -7.64
C VAL A 159 4.68 9.27 -6.39
N ILE A 160 3.77 9.05 -5.43
CA ILE A 160 3.75 9.78 -4.18
C ILE A 160 4.50 8.95 -3.13
N TRP A 161 5.51 9.56 -2.54
CA TRP A 161 6.32 9.00 -1.48
C TRP A 161 5.93 9.57 -0.12
N TYR A 162 6.16 8.79 0.93
CA TYR A 162 5.92 9.18 2.33
C TYR A 162 4.51 9.67 2.61
N GLN A 163 3.49 9.04 2.00
CA GLN A 163 2.10 9.30 2.35
C GLN A 163 1.88 8.99 3.84
N GLN A 164 1.62 10.03 4.63
CA GLN A 164 1.35 9.91 6.06
C GLN A 164 -0.15 9.86 6.34
N GLY A 165 -0.52 9.32 7.49
CA GLY A 165 -1.91 9.27 7.92
C GLY A 165 -2.58 7.92 7.66
N LYS A 166 -3.92 7.92 7.69
CA LYS A 166 -4.79 6.73 7.65
C LYS A 166 -5.71 6.69 6.44
N ARG A 167 -5.57 7.63 5.52
CA ARG A 167 -6.48 7.86 4.38
C ARG A 167 -5.73 7.61 3.08
N ASP A 168 -6.46 7.15 2.08
CA ASP A 168 -5.93 7.03 0.72
C ASP A 168 -5.92 8.41 0.06
N ILE A 169 -4.97 8.60 -0.85
CA ILE A 169 -5.02 9.68 -1.83
C ILE A 169 -5.90 9.18 -2.97
N THR A 170 -7.01 9.89 -3.22
CA THR A 170 -8.02 9.48 -4.22
C THR A 170 -8.08 10.43 -5.41
N ALA A 171 -7.43 11.59 -5.31
CA ALA A 171 -7.26 12.54 -6.39
C ALA A 171 -6.01 13.37 -6.15
N VAL A 172 -5.36 13.76 -7.24
CA VAL A 172 -4.33 14.81 -7.28
C VAL A 172 -4.74 15.79 -8.37
N GLN A 173 -4.41 17.07 -8.20
CA GLN A 173 -4.64 18.11 -9.20
C GLN A 173 -3.35 18.91 -9.36
N LEU A 174 -3.01 19.24 -10.60
CA LEU A 174 -1.86 20.06 -10.94
C LEU A 174 -2.34 21.41 -11.47
N CYS A 175 -1.61 22.46 -11.15
CA CYS A 175 -1.88 23.82 -11.61
C CYS A 175 -0.57 24.44 -12.11
N GLU A 176 -0.56 24.95 -13.34
CA GLU A 176 0.57 25.65 -13.94
C GLU A 176 0.40 27.17 -13.79
N ILE A 177 1.49 27.88 -13.47
CA ILE A 177 1.47 29.33 -13.15
C ILE A 177 2.32 30.12 -14.15
N LEU A 178 2.04 30.00 -15.45
CA LEU A 178 2.63 30.88 -16.47
C LEU A 178 1.50 31.55 -17.27
N HIS A 179 1.37 32.87 -17.10
CA HIS A 179 0.51 33.81 -17.85
C HIS A 179 -0.82 33.25 -18.43
N VAL A 180 -1.91 33.36 -17.64
CA VAL A 180 -3.33 33.39 -18.06
C VAL A 180 -3.76 32.28 -19.05
N LEU A 181 -3.58 31.00 -18.74
CA LEU A 181 -4.44 29.93 -19.26
C LEU A 181 -4.55 28.79 -18.23
N PHE A 182 -5.77 28.45 -17.81
CA PHE A 182 -6.03 27.33 -16.91
C PHE A 182 -5.89 26.01 -17.67
N TYR A 183 -4.84 25.24 -17.40
CA TYR A 183 -4.73 23.86 -17.85
C TYR A 183 -5.23 22.93 -16.75
N ILE A 184 -6.31 22.19 -17.01
CA ILE A 184 -6.72 21.07 -16.16
C ILE A 184 -5.99 19.84 -16.70
N ALA A 185 -4.94 19.40 -16.01
CA ALA A 185 -4.40 18.07 -16.24
C ALA A 185 -5.38 17.04 -15.66
N VAL A 186 -5.97 16.20 -16.51
CA VAL A 186 -6.74 15.04 -16.05
C VAL A 186 -5.74 14.03 -15.49
N ILE A 187 -5.80 13.78 -14.18
CA ILE A 187 -4.96 12.79 -13.52
C ILE A 187 -5.70 11.47 -13.47
N SER A 188 -5.19 10.48 -14.20
CA SER A 188 -5.62 9.09 -14.05
C SER A 188 -4.79 8.44 -12.95
N LEU A 189 -5.45 7.94 -11.91
CA LEU A 189 -4.88 7.00 -10.95
C LEU A 189 -5.13 5.59 -11.47
N SER A 190 -4.47 5.20 -12.56
CA SER A 190 -4.55 3.84 -13.09
C SER A 190 -3.37 3.04 -12.57
N GLY A 191 -3.60 2.14 -11.63
CA GLY A 191 -2.52 1.55 -10.88
C GLY A 191 -1.92 2.54 -9.89
N SER A 192 -0.69 2.27 -9.48
CA SER A 192 0.00 3.00 -8.41
C SER A 192 0.67 4.30 -8.85
N VAL A 193 0.63 4.57 -10.15
CA VAL A 193 1.24 5.75 -10.77
C VAL A 193 0.13 6.76 -11.04
N SER A 194 0.36 7.98 -10.58
CA SER A 194 -0.46 9.11 -10.97
C SER A 194 0.07 9.62 -12.31
N SER A 195 -0.78 9.62 -13.33
CA SER A 195 -0.41 10.08 -14.68
C SER A 195 -1.23 11.28 -15.08
N ALA A 196 -0.57 12.30 -15.63
CA ALA A 196 -1.15 13.53 -16.13
C ALA A 196 -0.75 13.75 -17.59
N TYR A 197 -1.73 13.96 -18.46
CA TYR A 197 -1.48 14.38 -19.84
C TYR A 197 -1.37 15.91 -19.89
N ILE A 198 -0.27 16.41 -20.45
CA ILE A 198 -0.02 17.84 -20.59
C ILE A 198 -0.51 18.28 -21.97
N PHE A 199 -1.67 18.94 -22.01
CA PHE A 199 -2.21 19.52 -23.23
C PHE A 199 -1.71 20.97 -23.37
N HIS A 200 -1.01 21.26 -24.46
CA HIS A 200 -0.72 22.64 -24.85
C HIS A 200 -1.90 23.12 -25.70
N SER A 201 -2.68 24.08 -25.19
CA SER A 201 -3.61 24.82 -26.04
C SER A 201 -2.79 25.90 -26.72
N ASN A 202 -2.47 25.72 -28.00
CA ASN A 202 -2.10 26.87 -28.82
C ASN A 202 -3.31 27.80 -28.83
N ALA A 203 -3.28 28.85 -28.01
CA ALA A 203 -4.10 30.01 -28.28
C ALA A 203 -3.61 30.54 -29.64
N ILE A 204 -4.36 30.19 -30.69
CA ILE A 204 -4.27 30.84 -32.00
C ILE A 204 -4.72 32.28 -31.75
N GLY A 205 -3.76 33.16 -31.48
CA GLY A 205 -3.94 34.60 -31.58
C GLY A 205 -3.80 34.98 -33.05
N ASN A 206 -4.93 35.02 -33.75
CA ASN A 206 -5.10 35.80 -34.98
C ASN A 206 -5.29 37.27 -34.61
#